data_AF-A0A8S2XWF1-F1
#
_entry.id   AF-A0A8S2XWF1-F1
#
_cell.length_a   1.000
_cell.length_b   1.000
_cell.length_c   1.000
_cell.angle_alpha   90.00
_cell.angle_beta   90.00
_cell.angle_gamma   90.00
#
_symmetry.space_group_name_H-M   'P 1'
#
loop_
_entity.id
_entity.type
_entity.pdbx_description
1 polymer ?
#
loop_
_entity_poly.entity_id
_entity_poly.type
_entity_poly.pdbx_seq_one_letter_code
_entity_poly.pdbx_strand_id
1 'polypeptide(L)'
;MPKTPESKQEMIDKCREYYRGNEKRLENVNTFDLTYKSNDAIKWYTEDTFVYQIVNKALRTEDIDELFIFRFFIIDLSLNLARKYKELKKIEPQPIIDLYRGVNLSSDELDTLKKNVGNLISTNDFLSTSRSRKAVYRFARNAI
;
A
#
# COMPACT_ATOMS: atom_id res chain seq x y z
N MET A 1 4.57 -17.81 -4.55
CA MET A 1 4.34 -18.59 -3.31
C MET A 1 2.86 -18.58 -2.99
N PRO A 2 2.28 -19.68 -2.48
CA PRO A 2 0.86 -19.76 -2.20
C PRO A 2 0.48 -18.97 -0.95
N LYS A 3 -0.72 -18.39 -0.98
CA LYS A 3 -1.40 -17.83 0.18
C LYS A 3 -2.04 -18.99 0.95
N THR A 4 -1.69 -19.15 2.23
CA THR A 4 -2.19 -20.22 3.11
C THR A 4 -2.62 -19.67 4.48
N PRO A 5 -3.40 -20.42 5.30
CA PRO A 5 -3.70 -20.04 6.67
C PRO A 5 -2.45 -19.76 7.51
N GLU A 6 -1.38 -20.52 7.31
CA GLU A 6 -0.10 -20.35 8.02
C GLU A 6 0.56 -19.02 7.65
N SER A 7 0.56 -18.66 6.35
CA SER A 7 1.06 -17.35 5.90
C SER A 7 0.25 -16.18 6.47
N LYS A 8 -1.04 -16.37 6.74
CA LYS A 8 -1.85 -15.37 7.45
C LYS A 8 -1.35 -15.22 8.87
N GLN A 9 -1.22 -16.34 9.58
CA GLN A 9 -0.82 -16.32 10.98
C GLN A 9 0.56 -15.68 11.17
N GLU A 10 1.53 -16.06 10.33
CA GLU A 10 2.87 -15.47 10.29
C GLU A 10 2.84 -13.95 10.11
N MET A 11 2.02 -13.46 9.16
CA MET A 11 1.81 -12.03 8.95
C MET A 11 1.20 -11.34 10.18
N ILE A 12 0.18 -11.95 10.80
CA ILE A 12 -0.49 -11.40 11.97
C ILE A 12 0.46 -11.30 13.17
N ASP A 13 1.25 -12.34 13.42
CA ASP A 13 2.21 -12.36 14.52
C ASP A 13 3.29 -11.31 14.32
N LYS A 14 3.78 -11.12 13.09
CA LYS A 14 4.71 -10.04 12.76
C LYS A 14 4.09 -8.66 12.98
N CYS A 15 2.82 -8.47 12.64
CA CYS A 15 2.12 -7.22 12.90
C CYS A 15 1.96 -6.95 14.42
N ARG A 16 1.61 -7.97 15.21
CA ARG A 16 1.50 -7.85 16.68
C ARG A 16 2.84 -7.48 17.32
N GLU A 17 3.94 -8.04 16.82
CA GLU A 17 5.30 -7.66 17.23
C GLU A 17 5.60 -6.19 16.89
N TYR A 18 5.37 -5.80 15.63
CA TYR A 18 5.67 -4.45 15.14
C TYR A 18 4.90 -3.35 15.89
N TYR A 19 3.64 -3.59 16.23
CA TYR A 19 2.77 -2.64 16.93
C TYR A 19 2.69 -2.88 18.44
N ARG A 20 3.65 -3.59 19.03
CA ARG A 20 3.70 -3.80 20.49
C ARG A 20 3.64 -2.46 21.22
N GLY A 21 2.71 -2.35 22.18
CA GLY A 21 2.47 -1.12 22.94
C GLY A 21 1.57 -0.08 22.26
N ASN A 22 1.12 -0.32 21.02
CA ASN A 22 0.12 0.52 20.35
C ASN A 22 -1.24 -0.17 20.34
N GLU A 23 -2.02 0.03 21.41
CA GLU A 23 -3.32 -0.63 21.62
C GLU A 23 -4.28 -0.45 20.45
N LYS A 24 -4.37 0.78 19.91
CA LYS A 24 -5.22 1.08 18.75
C LYS A 24 -4.83 0.22 17.54
N ARG A 25 -3.54 0.13 17.21
CA ARG A 25 -3.08 -0.68 16.06
C ARG A 25 -3.26 -2.17 16.33
N LEU A 26 -3.04 -2.64 17.55
CA LEU A 26 -3.28 -4.04 17.94
C LEU A 26 -4.76 -4.42 17.83
N GLU A 27 -5.69 -3.54 18.19
CA GLU A 27 -7.12 -3.76 17.97
C GLU A 27 -7.43 -3.92 16.49
N ASN A 28 -6.88 -3.05 15.63
CA ASN A 28 -7.03 -3.17 14.18
C ASN A 28 -6.49 -4.51 13.64
N VAL A 29 -5.34 -4.99 14.16
CA VAL A 29 -4.78 -6.30 13.80
C VAL A 29 -5.73 -7.43 14.20
N ASN A 30 -6.32 -7.37 15.40
CA ASN A 30 -7.27 -8.37 15.86
C ASN A 30 -8.57 -8.36 15.04
N THR A 31 -9.11 -7.17 14.71
CA THR A 31 -10.28 -7.07 13.83
C THR A 31 -9.98 -7.66 12.45
N PHE A 32 -8.81 -7.36 11.88
CA PHE A 32 -8.39 -7.95 10.62
C PHE A 32 -8.30 -9.47 10.73
N ASP A 33 -7.67 -10.00 11.78
CA ASP A 33 -7.51 -11.45 11.97
C ASP A 33 -8.88 -12.16 11.99
N LEU A 34 -9.87 -11.58 12.66
CA LEU A 34 -11.20 -12.17 12.78
C LEU A 34 -12.09 -12.00 11.54
N THR A 35 -11.96 -10.88 10.83
CA THR A 35 -12.98 -10.45 9.84
C THR A 35 -12.49 -10.39 8.40
N TYR A 36 -11.17 -10.47 8.17
CA TYR A 36 -10.60 -10.26 6.85
C TYR A 36 -11.07 -11.29 5.82
N LYS A 37 -11.44 -10.80 4.64
CA LYS A 37 -11.75 -11.59 3.44
C LYS A 37 -10.90 -11.09 2.28
N SER A 38 -10.49 -11.99 1.41
CA SER A 38 -9.62 -11.68 0.26
C SER A 38 -10.16 -10.55 -0.63
N ASN A 39 -11.49 -10.44 -0.77
CA ASN A 39 -12.12 -9.41 -1.60
C ASN A 39 -12.12 -8.01 -0.97
N ASP A 40 -11.80 -7.90 0.32
CA ASP A 40 -11.76 -6.65 1.06
C ASP A 40 -10.35 -6.02 1.10
N ALA A 41 -9.37 -6.63 0.41
CA ALA A 41 -7.97 -6.19 0.44
C ALA A 41 -7.79 -4.70 0.10
N ILE A 42 -8.48 -4.20 -0.94
CA ILE A 42 -8.40 -2.77 -1.31
C ILE A 42 -8.92 -1.90 -0.17
N LYS A 43 -10.06 -2.27 0.43
CA LYS A 43 -10.67 -1.52 1.54
C LYS A 43 -9.69 -1.41 2.70
N TRP A 44 -9.17 -2.54 3.19
CA TRP A 44 -8.19 -2.60 4.27
C TRP A 44 -6.91 -1.83 3.98
N TYR A 45 -6.44 -1.84 2.72
CA TYR A 45 -5.25 -1.10 2.30
C TYR A 45 -5.49 0.42 2.24
N THR A 46 -6.72 0.87 1.95
CA THR A 46 -7.04 2.31 1.81
C THR A 46 -7.55 2.97 3.08
N GLU A 47 -8.10 2.20 4.03
CA GLU A 47 -8.50 2.70 5.34
C GLU A 47 -7.26 2.97 6.22
N ASP A 48 -7.39 3.84 7.24
CA ASP A 48 -6.32 4.11 8.21
C ASP A 48 -6.13 2.93 9.18
N THR A 49 -5.64 1.81 8.64
CA THR A 49 -5.34 0.58 9.35
C THR A 49 -3.84 0.34 9.38
N PHE A 50 -3.42 -0.77 10.00
CA PHE A 50 -2.01 -1.14 10.10
C PHE A 50 -1.41 -1.61 8.76
N VAL A 51 -2.25 -2.10 7.85
CA VAL A 51 -1.80 -2.88 6.69
C VAL A 51 -1.12 -2.00 5.65
N TYR A 52 -1.69 -0.81 5.39
CA TYR A 52 -1.10 0.16 4.46
C TYR A 52 0.37 0.46 4.80
N GLN A 53 0.64 0.76 6.07
CA GLN A 53 1.96 1.18 6.52
C GLN A 53 2.97 0.02 6.41
N ILE A 54 2.60 -1.17 6.87
CA ILE A 54 3.53 -2.29 6.98
C ILE A 54 3.82 -2.93 5.61
N VAL A 55 2.83 -3.01 4.73
CA VAL A 55 3.00 -3.55 3.37
C VAL A 55 3.85 -2.63 2.52
N ASN A 56 3.60 -1.32 2.55
CA ASN A 56 4.47 -0.39 1.81
C ASN A 56 5.87 -0.30 2.42
N LYS A 57 6.03 -0.51 3.73
CA LYS A 57 7.37 -0.61 4.31
C LYS A 57 8.14 -1.79 3.70
N ALA A 58 7.53 -2.98 3.70
CA ALA A 58 8.13 -4.20 3.16
C ALA A 58 8.47 -4.08 1.66
N LEU A 59 7.65 -3.36 0.89
CA LEU A 59 7.91 -3.10 -0.52
C LEU A 59 9.08 -2.13 -0.74
N ARG A 60 9.24 -1.12 0.12
CA ARG A 60 10.36 -0.16 0.03
C ARG A 60 11.69 -0.72 0.47
N THR A 61 11.69 -1.61 1.47
CA THR A 61 12.93 -2.22 1.98
C THR A 61 13.52 -3.24 1.03
N GLU A 62 12.73 -3.73 0.05
CA GLU A 62 13.08 -4.85 -0.83
C GLU A 62 13.54 -6.09 -0.05
N ASP A 63 13.18 -6.17 1.24
CA ASP A 63 13.55 -7.28 2.11
C ASP A 63 12.69 -8.48 1.73
N ILE A 64 13.32 -9.50 1.14
CA ILE A 64 12.66 -10.70 0.65
C ILE A 64 11.94 -11.42 1.78
N ASP A 65 12.48 -11.39 3.00
CA ASP A 65 11.88 -12.03 4.16
C ASP A 65 10.64 -11.26 4.62
N GLU A 66 10.69 -9.92 4.62
CA GLU A 66 9.48 -9.11 4.89
C GLU A 66 8.41 -9.35 3.80
N LEU A 67 8.79 -9.32 2.52
CA LEU A 67 7.87 -9.61 1.42
C LEU A 67 7.27 -11.01 1.51
N PHE A 68 8.06 -11.98 1.95
CA PHE A 68 7.58 -13.33 2.22
C PHE A 68 6.53 -13.30 3.33
N ILE A 69 6.82 -12.71 4.48
CA ILE A 69 5.87 -12.61 5.61
C ILE A 69 4.55 -11.94 5.18
N PHE A 70 4.63 -10.84 4.43
CA PHE A 70 3.44 -10.08 3.99
C PHE A 70 2.78 -10.63 2.72
N ARG A 71 3.26 -11.75 2.16
CA ARG A 71 2.75 -12.36 0.92
C ARG A 71 1.24 -12.60 0.95
N PHE A 72 0.70 -12.97 2.12
CA PHE A 72 -0.72 -13.27 2.29
C PHE A 72 -1.60 -12.11 1.80
N PHE A 73 -1.29 -10.89 2.23
CA PHE A 73 -2.06 -9.70 1.87
C PHE A 73 -1.64 -9.13 0.51
N ILE A 74 -0.35 -9.13 0.17
CA ILE A 74 0.16 -8.59 -1.11
C ILE A 74 -0.47 -9.31 -2.30
N ILE A 75 -0.62 -10.64 -2.23
CA ILE A 75 -1.26 -11.43 -3.28
C ILE A 75 -2.72 -11.01 -3.47
N ASP A 76 -3.49 -10.92 -2.38
CA ASP A 76 -4.89 -10.51 -2.46
C ASP A 76 -5.04 -9.09 -3.01
N LEU A 77 -4.24 -8.15 -2.53
CA LEU A 77 -4.28 -6.77 -3.00
C LEU A 77 -3.98 -6.69 -4.50
N SER A 78 -2.94 -7.38 -4.96
CA SER A 78 -2.55 -7.43 -6.37
C SER A 78 -3.68 -7.99 -7.26
N LEU A 79 -4.29 -9.10 -6.83
CA LEU A 79 -5.39 -9.73 -7.57
C LEU A 79 -6.63 -8.81 -7.62
N ASN A 80 -6.97 -8.16 -6.51
CA ASN A 80 -8.11 -7.25 -6.46
C ASN A 80 -7.88 -6.01 -7.32
N LEU A 81 -6.68 -5.42 -7.30
CA LEU A 81 -6.32 -4.30 -8.17
C LEU A 81 -6.39 -4.69 -9.65
N ALA A 82 -5.85 -5.85 -10.02
CA ALA A 82 -5.92 -6.34 -11.40
C ALA A 82 -7.37 -6.57 -11.87
N ARG A 83 -8.23 -7.12 -11.01
CA ARG A 83 -9.67 -7.25 -11.28
C ARG A 83 -10.33 -5.88 -11.44
N LYS A 84 -10.07 -4.96 -10.51
CA LYS A 84 -10.68 -3.63 -10.53
C LYS A 84 -10.26 -2.83 -11.76
N TYR A 85 -9.00 -2.96 -12.18
CA TYR A 85 -8.50 -2.38 -13.42
C TYR A 85 -9.27 -2.89 -14.65
N LYS A 86 -9.51 -4.21 -14.74
CA LYS A 86 -10.31 -4.79 -15.84
C LYS A 86 -11.75 -4.27 -15.85
N GLU A 87 -12.36 -4.08 -14.68
CA GLU A 87 -13.70 -3.48 -14.55
C GLU A 87 -13.70 -2.02 -15.01
N LEU A 88 -12.75 -1.22 -14.52
CA LEU A 88 -12.64 0.20 -14.87
C LEU A 88 -12.41 0.40 -16.36
N LYS A 89 -11.57 -0.42 -16.99
CA LYS A 89 -11.29 -0.34 -18.43
C LYS A 89 -12.54 -0.57 -19.30
N LYS A 90 -13.54 -1.31 -18.81
CA LYS A 90 -14.82 -1.48 -19.53
C LYS A 90 -15.72 -0.26 -19.44
N ILE A 91 -15.61 0.51 -18.35
CA ILE A 91 -16.47 1.68 -18.06
C ILE A 91 -15.84 2.96 -18.61
N GLU A 92 -14.54 3.11 -18.45
CA GLU A 92 -13.77 4.27 -18.86
C GLU A 92 -12.62 3.81 -19.75
N PRO A 93 -12.85 3.74 -21.07
CA PRO A 93 -11.88 3.21 -22.02
C PRO A 93 -10.76 4.22 -22.35
N GLN A 94 -10.72 5.38 -21.68
CA GLN A 94 -9.72 6.40 -21.94
C GLN A 94 -8.31 5.83 -21.69
N PRO A 95 -7.39 5.95 -22.66
CA PRO A 95 -6.07 5.32 -22.57
C PRO A 95 -5.15 6.05 -21.59
N ILE A 96 -5.42 7.33 -21.30
CA ILE A 96 -4.59 8.20 -20.49
C ILE A 96 -5.48 8.91 -19.47
N ILE A 97 -5.03 8.92 -18.21
CA ILE A 97 -5.67 9.65 -17.13
C ILE A 97 -4.62 10.45 -16.36
N ASP A 98 -4.96 11.67 -16.00
CA ASP A 98 -4.11 12.50 -15.14
C ASP A 98 -4.41 12.22 -13.67
N LEU A 99 -3.35 11.92 -12.92
CA LEU A 99 -3.40 11.57 -11.51
C LEU A 99 -2.35 12.37 -10.75
N TYR A 100 -2.66 12.67 -9.49
CA TYR A 100 -1.84 13.46 -8.60
C TYR A 100 -1.48 12.65 -7.35
N ARG A 101 -0.22 12.72 -6.92
CA ARG A 101 0.25 12.15 -5.66
C ARG A 101 0.95 13.23 -4.84
N GLY A 102 0.60 13.30 -3.56
CA GLY A 102 1.33 14.10 -2.58
C GLY A 102 2.42 13.24 -2.00
N VAL A 103 3.63 13.79 -1.92
CA VAL A 103 4.78 13.08 -1.35
C VAL A 103 5.57 14.06 -0.48
N ASN A 104 5.98 13.59 0.69
CA ASN A 104 6.98 14.27 1.50
C ASN A 104 8.33 13.70 1.07
N LEU A 105 9.21 14.58 0.60
CA LEU A 105 10.56 14.23 0.16
C LEU A 105 11.56 15.05 0.96
N SER A 106 12.65 14.41 1.34
CA SER A 106 13.86 15.09 1.78
C SER A 106 14.46 15.91 0.63
N SER A 107 15.36 16.84 0.97
CA SER A 107 16.08 17.63 -0.04
C SER A 107 16.91 16.72 -0.96
N ASP A 108 17.53 15.67 -0.41
CA ASP A 108 18.34 14.71 -1.16
C ASP A 108 17.50 13.86 -2.13
N GLU A 109 16.32 13.40 -1.72
CA GLU A 109 15.39 12.69 -2.59
C GLU A 109 14.90 13.60 -3.72
N LEU A 110 14.56 14.86 -3.41
CA LEU A 110 14.16 15.84 -4.43
C LEU A 110 15.28 16.10 -5.44
N ASP A 111 16.51 16.27 -4.98
CA ASP A 111 17.65 16.52 -5.86
C ASP A 111 18.00 15.29 -6.71
N THR A 112 17.81 14.09 -6.17
CA THR A 112 17.90 12.84 -6.94
C THR A 112 16.85 12.80 -8.05
N LEU A 113 15.61 13.20 -7.77
CA LEU A 113 14.56 13.28 -8.81
C LEU A 113 14.89 14.31 -9.89
N LYS A 114 15.39 15.50 -9.51
CA LYS A 114 15.79 16.54 -10.47
C LYS A 114 16.92 16.07 -11.40
N LYS A 115 17.89 15.33 -10.87
CA LYS A 115 19.00 14.76 -11.66
C LYS A 115 18.54 13.65 -12.62
N ASN A 116 17.39 13.03 -12.34
CA ASN A 116 16.82 11.94 -13.16
C ASN A 116 15.77 12.41 -14.19
N VAL A 117 15.63 13.72 -14.44
CA VAL A 117 14.72 14.23 -15.49
C VAL A 117 15.09 13.64 -16.85
N GLY A 118 14.09 13.09 -17.54
CA GLY A 118 14.27 12.41 -18.84
C GLY A 118 14.57 10.90 -18.73
N ASN A 119 14.74 10.37 -17.52
CA ASN A 119 14.97 8.94 -17.27
C ASN A 119 13.74 8.24 -16.66
N LEU A 120 13.81 6.90 -16.58
CA LEU A 120 12.76 6.07 -15.98
C LEU A 120 12.82 6.12 -14.45
N ILE A 121 11.65 6.24 -13.82
CA ILE A 121 11.49 6.06 -12.37
C ILE A 121 10.70 4.77 -12.15
N SER A 122 11.27 3.86 -11.35
CA SER A 122 10.58 2.66 -10.87
C SER A 122 10.23 2.82 -9.40
N THR A 123 9.08 2.29 -8.99
CA THR A 123 8.65 2.27 -7.59
C THR A 123 8.21 0.87 -7.23
N ASN A 124 8.66 0.36 -6.09
CA ASN A 124 8.28 -0.97 -5.61
C ASN A 124 6.94 -0.98 -4.87
N ASP A 125 6.42 0.20 -4.53
CA ASP A 125 5.19 0.37 -3.76
C ASP A 125 3.93 0.38 -4.63
N PHE A 126 2.79 0.08 -4.00
CA PHE A 126 1.49 0.40 -4.58
C PHE A 126 1.25 1.92 -4.53
N LEU A 127 1.03 2.53 -5.70
CA LEU A 127 0.87 3.97 -5.80
C LEU A 127 -0.56 4.44 -5.49
N SER A 128 -0.79 4.98 -4.30
CA SER A 128 -1.98 5.77 -4.00
C SER A 128 -1.91 7.14 -4.69
N THR A 129 -2.95 7.47 -5.45
CA THR A 129 -3.07 8.72 -6.23
C THR A 129 -4.50 9.26 -6.17
N SER A 130 -4.70 10.50 -6.60
CA SER A 130 -6.02 11.15 -6.68
C SER A 130 -6.23 11.81 -8.03
N ARG A 131 -7.47 11.83 -8.52
CA ARG A 131 -7.87 12.68 -9.65
C ARG A 131 -7.93 14.17 -9.30
N SER A 132 -7.99 14.51 -8.02
CA SER A 132 -8.10 15.90 -7.55
C SER A 132 -6.78 16.40 -7.01
N ARG A 133 -6.14 17.30 -7.77
CA ARG A 133 -4.93 18.01 -7.32
C ARG A 133 -5.16 18.77 -6.01
N LYS A 134 -6.36 19.36 -5.82
CA LYS A 134 -6.73 20.07 -4.59
C LYS A 134 -6.78 19.15 -3.37
N ALA A 135 -7.31 17.93 -3.54
CA ALA A 135 -7.34 16.94 -2.46
C ALA A 135 -5.93 16.57 -1.99
N VAL A 136 -5.00 16.37 -2.94
CA VAL A 136 -3.59 16.07 -2.66
C VAL A 136 -2.91 17.16 -1.85
N TYR A 137 -3.09 18.44 -2.19
CA TYR A 137 -2.50 19.54 -1.44
C TYR A 137 -2.95 19.58 0.02
N ARG A 138 -4.21 19.21 0.30
CA ARG A 138 -4.72 19.12 1.68
C ARG A 138 -4.04 17.99 2.46
N PHE A 139 -3.82 16.83 1.83
CA PHE A 139 -3.10 15.73 2.47
C PHE A 139 -1.64 16.06 2.75
N ALA A 140 -0.93 16.63 1.78
CA ALA A 140 0.48 16.99 1.93
C ALA A 140 0.73 18.03 3.04
N ARG A 141 -0.19 18.98 3.22
CA ARG A 141 -0.09 20.01 4.28
C ARG A 141 -0.29 19.47 5.70
N ASN A 142 -1.01 18.37 5.86
CA ASN A 142 -1.32 17.78 7.17
C ASN A 142 -0.32 16.70 7.59
N ALA A 143 0.67 16.39 6.75
CA ALA A 143 1.68 15.36 6.98
C ALA A 143 3.00 15.91 7.55
N ILE A 144 2.96 17.14 8.09
CA ILE A 144 4.07 17.86 8.75
C ILE A 144 3.69 18.06 10.21
#